data_AF-A0A1Q7RM56-F1
#
_entry.id   AF-A0A1Q7RM56-F1
#
_cell.length_a   1.000
_cell.length_b   1.000
_cell.length_c   1.000
_cell.angle_alpha   90.00
_cell.angle_beta   90.00
_cell.angle_gamma   90.00
#
_symmetry.space_group_name_H-M   'P 1'
#
loop_
_entity.id
_entity.type
_entity.pdbx_description
1 polymer ?
#
loop_
_entity_poly.entity_id
_entity_poly.type
_entity_poly.pdbx_seq_one_letter_code
_entity_poly.pdbx_strand_id
1 'polypeptide(L)'
;MSGFLAAVLALGGLAALEGLMHGMFSLSADFVLLVVFACVAAPHTLNLGHNARISTLQPFLLGAIVLFGVRQAMFLAAVSMTYFWIVGRPRLQTHKGLFNLCNFVLSAWLGGHVYELSGGRVGDVTSPESLVALLLCVVTFFVVNTGLVSVAVGLEQKIDPFRVWYEKYSWTINSQLAGGSLVILIGMLRQHYGVQVFFLVVPFCIMSYHFYKAYFPRAVQKAHKT
;
A
#
# COMPACT_ATOMS: atom_id res chain seq x y z
N MET A 1 24.35 1.59 -2.50
CA MET A 1 23.05 2.28 -2.67
C MET A 1 22.60 2.34 -4.13
N SER A 2 23.44 2.78 -5.07
CA SER A 2 23.08 2.86 -6.51
C SER A 2 22.64 1.54 -7.14
N GLY A 3 23.37 0.43 -6.92
CA GLY A 3 23.01 -0.88 -7.48
C GLY A 3 21.68 -1.43 -6.95
N PHE A 4 21.39 -1.26 -5.66
CA PHE A 4 20.12 -1.66 -5.07
C PHE A 4 18.94 -0.86 -5.63
N LEU A 5 19.09 0.47 -5.75
CA LEU A 5 18.07 1.31 -6.38
C LEU A 5 17.81 0.86 -7.83
N ALA A 6 18.87 0.63 -8.63
CA ALA A 6 18.74 0.16 -10.00
C ALA A 6 17.98 -1.17 -10.10
N ALA A 7 18.24 -2.12 -9.19
CA ALA A 7 17.53 -3.39 -9.16
C ALA A 7 16.02 -3.22 -8.88
N VAL A 8 15.64 -2.39 -7.91
CA VAL A 8 14.22 -2.12 -7.60
C VAL A 8 13.52 -1.40 -8.75
N LEU A 9 14.22 -0.47 -9.42
CA LEU A 9 13.71 0.21 -10.60
C LEU A 9 13.51 -0.75 -11.77
N ALA A 10 14.48 -1.63 -12.01
CA ALA A 10 14.40 -2.64 -13.07
C ALA A 10 13.24 -3.61 -12.82
N LEU A 11 13.12 -4.14 -11.60
CA LEU A 11 12.03 -5.06 -11.23
C LEU A 11 10.66 -4.39 -11.29
N GLY A 12 10.54 -3.15 -10.79
CA GLY A 12 9.29 -2.39 -10.90
C GLY A 12 8.92 -2.05 -12.35
N GLY A 13 9.93 -1.76 -13.19
CA GLY A 13 9.75 -1.55 -14.62
C GLY A 13 9.32 -2.82 -15.35
N LEU A 14 9.95 -3.96 -15.04
CA LEU A 14 9.57 -5.27 -15.59
C LEU A 14 8.13 -5.64 -15.20
N ALA A 15 7.76 -5.46 -13.94
CA ALA A 15 6.39 -5.66 -13.49
C ALA A 15 5.43 -4.78 -14.32
N ALA A 16 5.71 -3.48 -14.44
CA ALA A 16 4.88 -2.56 -15.23
C ALA A 16 4.75 -2.99 -16.71
N LEU A 17 5.84 -3.46 -17.33
CA LEU A 17 5.84 -3.96 -18.70
C LEU A 17 4.99 -5.23 -18.85
N GLU A 18 5.10 -6.19 -17.93
CA GLU A 18 4.26 -7.39 -17.93
C GLU A 18 2.77 -7.02 -17.86
N GLY A 19 2.41 -6.09 -16.97
CA GLY A 19 1.04 -5.61 -16.83
C GLY A 19 0.49 -4.92 -18.09
N LEU A 20 1.35 -4.35 -18.92
CA LEU A 20 0.97 -3.76 -20.21
C LEU A 20 0.80 -4.82 -21.31
N MET A 21 1.54 -5.93 -21.26
CA MET A 21 1.59 -6.93 -22.34
C MET A 21 0.42 -7.94 -22.33
N HIS A 22 -0.30 -8.10 -21.22
CA HIS A 22 -1.33 -9.16 -21.12
C HIS A 22 -2.74 -8.62 -20.82
N GLY A 23 -3.70 -8.85 -21.72
CA GLY A 23 -5.15 -8.78 -21.46
C GLY A 23 -5.85 -7.42 -21.61
N MET A 24 -7.18 -7.42 -21.56
CA MET A 24 -8.02 -6.20 -21.65
C MET A 24 -7.96 -5.39 -20.35
N PHE A 25 -7.62 -4.10 -20.43
CA PHE A 25 -7.66 -3.17 -19.30
C PHE A 25 -9.02 -2.47 -19.28
N SER A 26 -9.78 -2.62 -18.18
CA SER A 26 -11.13 -2.06 -18.07
C SER A 26 -11.17 -0.88 -17.10
N LEU A 27 -11.59 0.29 -17.60
CA LEU A 27 -11.83 1.50 -16.82
C LEU A 27 -13.29 1.55 -16.35
N SER A 28 -13.65 0.67 -15.43
CA SER A 28 -14.96 0.76 -14.77
C SER A 28 -15.07 2.02 -13.90
N ALA A 29 -16.28 2.56 -13.74
CA ALA A 29 -16.53 3.72 -12.89
C ALA A 29 -16.04 3.50 -11.44
N ASP A 30 -16.26 2.30 -10.91
CA ASP A 30 -15.80 1.88 -9.58
C ASP A 30 -14.28 1.98 -9.44
N PHE A 31 -13.55 1.51 -10.44
CA PHE A 31 -12.09 1.56 -10.43
C PHE A 31 -11.59 3.00 -10.50
N VAL A 32 -12.19 3.84 -11.36
CA VAL A 32 -11.84 5.27 -11.45
C VAL A 32 -12.10 5.96 -10.11
N LEU A 33 -13.22 5.68 -9.45
CA LEU A 33 -13.53 6.24 -8.14
C LEU A 33 -12.51 5.81 -7.08
N LEU A 34 -12.10 4.53 -7.10
CA LEU A 34 -11.06 4.03 -6.21
C LEU A 34 -9.72 4.73 -6.44
N VAL A 35 -9.34 4.98 -7.69
CA VAL A 35 -8.12 5.74 -8.05
C VAL A 35 -8.22 7.19 -7.55
N VAL A 36 -9.37 7.84 -7.71
CA VAL A 36 -9.59 9.21 -7.19
C VAL A 36 -9.42 9.25 -5.67
N PHE A 37 -10.06 8.34 -4.94
CA PHE A 37 -9.91 8.30 -3.48
C PHE A 37 -8.48 7.98 -3.06
N ALA A 38 -7.79 7.08 -3.76
CA ALA A 38 -6.38 6.80 -3.52
C ALA A 38 -5.52 8.05 -3.72
N CYS A 39 -5.70 8.79 -4.82
CA CYS A 39 -4.99 10.04 -5.07
C CYS A 39 -5.27 11.10 -4.00
N VAL A 40 -6.51 11.24 -3.54
CA VAL A 40 -6.84 12.19 -2.44
C VAL A 40 -6.21 11.74 -1.12
N ALA A 41 -6.19 10.44 -0.83
CA ALA A 41 -5.60 9.90 0.40
C ALA A 41 -4.06 9.99 0.39
N ALA A 42 -3.42 9.86 -0.78
CA ALA A 42 -1.97 9.70 -0.90
C ALA A 42 -1.12 10.84 -0.28
N PRO A 43 -1.42 12.14 -0.48
CA PRO A 43 -0.70 13.25 0.14
C PRO A 43 -0.82 13.31 1.66
N HIS A 44 -1.85 12.70 2.23
CA HIS A 44 -2.14 12.73 3.66
C HIS A 44 -1.30 11.70 4.44
N THR A 45 -0.01 11.54 4.08
CA THR A 45 0.92 10.72 4.84
C THR A 45 1.15 11.36 6.20
N LEU A 46 0.80 10.63 7.25
CA LEU A 46 0.96 11.07 8.64
C LEU A 46 2.44 11.16 8.98
N ASN A 47 2.88 12.32 9.49
CA ASN A 47 4.17 12.45 10.12
C ASN A 47 4.02 12.10 11.60
N LEU A 48 4.39 10.88 11.99
CA LEU A 48 4.19 10.38 13.35
C LEU A 48 5.24 10.86 14.37
N GLY A 49 6.14 11.75 13.96
CA GLY A 49 7.34 12.06 14.73
C GLY A 49 8.38 10.94 14.59
N HIS A 50 9.66 11.34 14.56
CA HIS A 50 10.81 10.46 14.31
C HIS A 50 10.66 9.51 13.09
N ASN A 51 10.54 10.09 11.89
CA ASN A 51 10.80 9.44 10.60
C ASN A 51 9.90 8.26 10.19
N ALA A 52 8.81 7.97 10.90
CA ALA A 52 7.80 7.01 10.44
C ALA A 52 6.65 7.74 9.74
N ARG A 53 6.49 7.50 8.44
CA ARG A 53 5.30 7.89 7.66
C ARG A 53 4.48 6.65 7.36
N ILE A 54 3.21 6.65 7.75
CA ILE A 54 2.27 5.60 7.34
C ILE A 54 1.55 6.06 6.08
N SER A 55 1.61 5.21 5.06
CA SER A 55 0.87 5.41 3.83
C SER A 55 -0.57 4.94 4.03
N THR A 56 -1.53 5.83 3.84
CA THR A 56 -2.98 5.54 3.85
C THR A 56 -3.43 4.81 2.58
N LEU A 57 -2.50 4.49 1.67
CA LEU A 57 -2.82 3.92 0.36
C LEU A 57 -3.06 2.41 0.36
N GLN A 58 -2.61 1.71 1.40
CA GLN A 58 -2.69 0.24 1.43
C GLN A 58 -4.10 -0.30 1.13
N PRO A 59 -5.17 0.17 1.77
CA PRO A 59 -6.49 -0.43 1.58
C PRO A 59 -6.97 -0.29 0.13
N PHE A 60 -6.58 0.80 -0.54
CA PHE A 60 -6.90 1.00 -1.96
C PHE A 60 -6.15 0.03 -2.86
N LEU A 61 -4.88 -0.25 -2.57
CA LEU A 61 -4.07 -1.18 -3.36
C LEU A 61 -4.53 -2.62 -3.18
N LEU A 62 -4.81 -3.03 -1.94
CA LEU A 62 -5.37 -4.36 -1.66
C LEU A 62 -6.76 -4.50 -2.27
N GLY A 63 -7.61 -3.48 -2.14
CA GLY A 63 -8.92 -3.43 -2.78
C GLY A 63 -8.81 -3.52 -4.31
N ALA A 64 -7.82 -2.86 -4.90
CA ALA A 64 -7.57 -2.95 -6.33
C ALA A 64 -7.20 -4.37 -6.77
N ILE A 65 -6.30 -5.05 -6.03
CA ILE A 65 -5.92 -6.45 -6.30
C ILE A 65 -7.15 -7.34 -6.25
N VAL A 66 -7.89 -7.27 -5.13
CA VAL A 66 -8.99 -8.20 -4.85
C VAL A 66 -10.19 -7.96 -5.74
N LEU A 67 -10.57 -6.70 -5.99
CA LEU A 67 -11.82 -6.36 -6.68
C LEU A 67 -11.66 -6.19 -8.19
N PHE A 68 -10.45 -5.87 -8.66
CA PHE A 68 -10.21 -5.54 -10.06
C PHE A 68 -9.07 -6.32 -10.70
N GLY A 69 -8.14 -6.84 -9.89
CA GLY A 69 -6.98 -7.63 -10.34
C GLY A 69 -5.64 -6.90 -10.23
N VAL A 70 -4.57 -7.65 -10.45
CA VAL A 70 -3.17 -7.20 -10.23
C VAL A 70 -2.81 -5.99 -11.09
N ARG A 71 -3.26 -5.96 -12.36
CA ARG A 71 -2.94 -4.89 -13.31
C ARG A 71 -3.52 -3.54 -12.88
N GLN A 72 -4.78 -3.54 -12.46
CA GLN A 72 -5.48 -2.38 -11.93
C GLN A 72 -4.81 -1.89 -10.65
N ALA A 73 -4.35 -2.79 -9.79
CA ALA A 73 -3.59 -2.43 -8.60
C ALA A 73 -2.24 -1.77 -8.93
N MET A 74 -1.51 -2.28 -9.90
CA MET A 74 -0.26 -1.67 -10.35
C MET A 74 -0.49 -0.30 -11.00
N PHE A 75 -1.55 -0.14 -11.80
CA PHE A 75 -1.93 1.15 -12.35
C PHE A 75 -2.28 2.14 -11.25
N LEU A 76 -3.10 1.72 -10.27
CA LEU A 76 -3.46 2.54 -9.11
C LEU A 76 -2.21 2.93 -8.31
N ALA A 77 -1.26 2.00 -8.10
CA ALA A 77 0.02 2.28 -7.47
C ALA A 77 0.80 3.34 -8.23
N ALA A 78 0.96 3.18 -9.54
CA ALA A 78 1.71 4.10 -10.38
C ALA A 78 1.11 5.51 -10.37
N VAL A 79 -0.21 5.63 -10.57
CA VAL A 79 -0.91 6.92 -10.61
C VAL A 79 -0.89 7.60 -9.25
N SER A 80 -1.27 6.90 -8.18
CA SER A 80 -1.36 7.49 -6.83
C SER A 80 0.01 7.89 -6.28
N MET A 81 1.06 7.11 -6.52
CA MET A 81 2.43 7.47 -6.11
C MET A 81 3.00 8.62 -6.94
N THR A 82 2.72 8.67 -8.24
CA THR A 82 3.13 9.79 -9.09
C THR A 82 2.42 11.07 -8.65
N TYR A 83 1.11 10.99 -8.39
CA TYR A 83 0.33 12.10 -7.85
C TYR A 83 0.88 12.57 -6.49
N PHE A 84 1.14 11.64 -5.57
CA PHE A 84 1.77 11.92 -4.29
C PHE A 84 3.12 12.63 -4.45
N TRP A 85 3.96 12.18 -5.37
CA TRP A 85 5.26 12.80 -5.61
C TRP A 85 5.15 14.21 -6.18
N ILE A 86 4.14 14.48 -7.03
CA ILE A 86 3.94 15.80 -7.64
C ILE A 86 3.33 16.79 -6.64
N VAL A 87 2.27 16.37 -5.93
CA VAL A 87 1.41 17.23 -5.11
C VAL A 87 1.84 17.25 -3.64
N GLY A 88 2.33 16.12 -3.13
CA GLY A 88 2.74 15.96 -1.74
C GLY A 88 3.89 16.89 -1.34
N ARG A 89 3.79 17.48 -0.15
CA ARG A 89 4.77 18.44 0.37
C ARG A 89 5.31 18.00 1.74
N PRO A 90 6.62 18.16 2.02
CA PRO A 90 7.67 18.60 1.08
C PRO A 90 7.93 17.57 -0.02
N ARG A 91 8.34 18.04 -1.21
CA ARG A 91 8.52 17.17 -2.38
C ARG A 91 9.70 16.23 -2.17
N LEU A 92 9.51 14.95 -2.50
CA LEU A 92 10.58 13.96 -2.42
C LEU A 92 11.67 14.21 -3.48
N GLN A 93 12.92 13.96 -3.10
CA GLN A 93 14.04 13.88 -4.05
C GLN A 93 13.74 12.83 -5.13
N THR A 94 14.20 13.08 -6.36
CA THR A 94 13.84 12.27 -7.53
C THR A 94 14.08 10.78 -7.34
N HIS A 95 15.24 10.40 -6.81
CA HIS A 95 15.56 8.99 -6.57
C HIS A 95 14.64 8.35 -5.51
N LYS A 96 14.21 9.09 -4.47
CA LYS A 96 13.27 8.58 -3.45
C LYS A 96 11.84 8.49 -3.99
N GLY A 97 11.44 9.43 -4.85
CA GLY A 97 10.15 9.39 -5.54
C GLY A 97 10.05 8.17 -6.46
N LEU A 98 11.05 7.99 -7.32
CA LEU A 98 11.11 6.87 -8.27
C LEU A 98 11.23 5.52 -7.55
N PHE A 99 12.03 5.44 -6.49
CA PHE A 99 12.11 4.24 -5.65
C PHE A 99 10.75 3.87 -5.05
N ASN A 100 10.04 4.82 -4.43
CA ASN A 100 8.73 4.54 -3.85
C ASN A 100 7.72 4.11 -4.92
N LEU A 101 7.69 4.79 -6.07
CA LEU A 101 6.85 4.42 -7.20
C LEU A 101 7.06 2.94 -7.59
N CYS A 102 8.31 2.55 -7.87
CA CYS A 102 8.64 1.18 -8.27
C CYS A 102 8.39 0.17 -7.14
N ASN A 103 8.69 0.53 -5.89
CA ASN A 103 8.43 -0.33 -4.74
C ASN A 103 6.93 -0.63 -4.57
N PHE A 104 6.07 0.37 -4.70
CA PHE A 104 4.62 0.19 -4.60
C PHE A 104 4.06 -0.64 -5.77
N VAL A 105 4.53 -0.40 -6.99
CA VAL A 105 4.16 -1.22 -8.17
C VAL A 105 4.59 -2.67 -7.98
N LEU A 106 5.84 -2.90 -7.54
CA LEU A 106 6.38 -4.25 -7.30
C LEU A 106 5.65 -4.96 -6.15
N SER A 107 5.31 -4.23 -5.09
CA SER A 107 4.55 -4.78 -3.95
C SER A 107 3.14 -5.18 -4.37
N ALA A 108 2.48 -4.37 -5.21
CA ALA A 108 1.17 -4.70 -5.77
C ALA A 108 1.23 -5.91 -6.72
N TRP A 109 2.26 -5.98 -7.56
CA TRP A 109 2.48 -7.08 -8.49
C TRP A 109 2.73 -8.40 -7.75
N LEU A 110 3.69 -8.44 -6.81
CA LEU A 110 3.98 -9.64 -6.01
C LEU A 110 2.79 -10.05 -5.13
N GLY A 111 2.17 -9.10 -4.43
CA GLY A 111 1.00 -9.38 -3.59
C GLY A 111 -0.18 -9.91 -4.40
N GLY A 112 -0.39 -9.37 -5.59
CA GLY A 112 -1.42 -9.81 -6.52
C GLY A 112 -1.20 -11.21 -7.06
N HIS A 113 0.03 -11.54 -7.47
CA HIS A 113 0.36 -12.90 -7.90
C HIS A 113 0.26 -13.90 -6.76
N VAL A 114 0.68 -13.54 -5.54
CA VAL A 114 0.46 -14.39 -4.36
C VAL A 114 -1.03 -14.61 -4.08
N TYR A 115 -1.87 -13.58 -4.25
CA TYR A 115 -3.32 -13.71 -4.13
C TYR A 115 -3.87 -14.76 -5.11
N GLU A 116 -3.57 -14.62 -6.39
CA GLU A 116 -4.06 -15.53 -7.44
C GLU A 116 -3.53 -16.96 -7.28
N LEU A 117 -2.22 -17.12 -7.03
CA LEU A 117 -1.58 -18.43 -6.84
C LEU A 117 -2.05 -19.16 -5.57
N SER A 118 -2.53 -18.42 -4.57
CA SER A 118 -3.08 -19.00 -3.33
C SER A 118 -4.58 -19.35 -3.44
N GLY A 119 -5.16 -19.27 -4.64
CA GLY A 119 -6.57 -19.59 -4.89
C GLY A 119 -7.53 -18.39 -4.79
N GLY A 120 -7.01 -17.18 -4.62
CA GLY A 120 -7.80 -15.95 -4.60
C GLY A 120 -8.44 -15.67 -5.95
N ARG A 121 -9.74 -15.33 -5.93
CA ARG A 121 -10.51 -15.01 -7.14
C ARG A 121 -10.90 -13.54 -7.13
N VAL A 122 -10.73 -12.86 -8.27
CA VAL A 122 -11.09 -11.44 -8.38
C VAL A 122 -12.58 -11.27 -8.13
N GLY A 123 -12.94 -10.38 -7.21
CA GLY A 123 -14.31 -10.08 -6.81
C GLY A 123 -14.89 -10.98 -5.71
N ASP A 124 -14.22 -12.09 -5.36
CA ASP A 124 -14.63 -12.97 -4.26
C ASP A 124 -13.88 -12.62 -2.98
N VAL A 125 -14.62 -12.16 -1.97
CA VAL A 125 -14.12 -11.84 -0.63
C VAL A 125 -14.78 -12.68 0.47
N THR A 126 -15.49 -13.74 0.07
CA THR A 126 -16.35 -14.51 0.98
C THR A 126 -15.87 -15.94 1.13
N SER A 127 -15.26 -16.52 0.09
CA SER A 127 -14.75 -17.88 0.17
C SER A 127 -13.55 -17.98 1.14
N PRO A 128 -13.41 -19.09 1.88
CA PRO A 128 -12.24 -19.32 2.73
C PRO A 128 -10.91 -19.21 1.97
N GLU A 129 -10.87 -19.70 0.73
CA GLU A 129 -9.70 -19.62 -0.17
C GLU A 129 -9.31 -18.16 -0.43
N SER A 130 -10.26 -17.32 -0.84
CA SER A 130 -9.99 -15.88 -1.06
C SER A 130 -9.59 -15.14 0.21
N LEU A 131 -10.13 -15.51 1.38
CA LEU A 131 -9.75 -14.90 2.65
C LEU A 131 -8.32 -15.22 3.05
N VAL A 132 -7.90 -16.48 2.88
CA VAL A 132 -6.51 -16.90 3.10
C VAL A 132 -5.59 -16.23 2.08
N ALA A 133 -5.96 -16.22 0.81
CA ALA A 133 -5.21 -15.54 -0.24
C ALA A 133 -5.06 -14.04 0.03
N LEU A 134 -6.11 -13.36 0.53
CA LEU A 134 -6.05 -11.95 0.91
C LEU A 134 -5.09 -11.73 2.08
N LEU A 135 -5.09 -12.59 3.09
CA LEU A 135 -4.13 -12.51 4.19
C LEU A 135 -2.69 -12.62 3.68
N LEU A 136 -2.42 -13.59 2.80
CA LEU A 136 -1.10 -13.78 2.18
C LEU A 136 -0.71 -12.58 1.30
N CYS A 137 -1.65 -12.00 0.58
CA CYS A 137 -1.46 -10.77 -0.20
C CYS A 137 -1.08 -9.59 0.70
N VAL A 138 -1.80 -9.37 1.81
CA VAL A 138 -1.50 -8.30 2.79
C VAL A 138 -0.08 -8.48 3.35
N VAL A 139 0.28 -9.69 3.76
CA VAL A 139 1.61 -9.99 4.32
C VAL A 139 2.70 -9.79 3.27
N THR A 140 2.50 -10.28 2.05
CA THR A 140 3.46 -10.14 0.95
C THR A 140 3.69 -8.67 0.62
N PHE A 141 2.62 -7.91 0.44
CA PHE A 141 2.72 -6.48 0.17
C PHE A 141 3.48 -5.78 1.30
N PHE A 142 3.11 -6.04 2.56
CA PHE A 142 3.75 -5.43 3.72
C PHE A 142 5.25 -5.72 3.77
N VAL A 143 5.64 -6.99 3.66
CA VAL A 143 7.05 -7.42 3.74
C VAL A 143 7.87 -6.85 2.60
N VAL A 144 7.37 -6.91 1.36
CA VAL A 144 8.08 -6.36 0.19
C VAL A 144 8.23 -4.85 0.33
N ASN A 145 7.12 -4.14 0.59
CA ASN A 145 7.11 -2.69 0.63
C ASN A 145 8.02 -2.14 1.72
N THR A 146 7.85 -2.63 2.96
CA THR A 146 8.58 -2.12 4.12
C THR A 146 10.00 -2.69 4.19
N GLY A 147 10.22 -3.90 3.71
CA GLY A 147 11.54 -4.52 3.62
C GLY A 147 12.45 -3.75 2.65
N LEU A 148 11.98 -3.46 1.44
CA LEU A 148 12.76 -2.68 0.47
C LEU A 148 13.08 -1.28 1.00
N VAL A 149 12.11 -0.60 1.63
CA VAL A 149 12.35 0.70 2.28
C VAL A 149 13.38 0.59 3.40
N SER A 150 13.30 -0.45 4.23
CA SER A 150 14.24 -0.67 5.33
C SER A 150 15.65 -0.93 4.85
N VAL A 151 15.82 -1.68 3.76
CA VAL A 151 17.11 -1.86 3.09
C VAL A 151 17.64 -0.55 2.54
N ALA A 152 16.81 0.25 1.85
CA ALA A 152 17.21 1.55 1.34
C ALA A 152 17.71 2.48 2.46
N VAL A 153 16.95 2.58 3.55
CA VAL A 153 17.29 3.40 4.72
C VAL A 153 18.53 2.87 5.44
N GLY A 154 18.65 1.55 5.62
CA GLY A 154 19.82 0.92 6.25
C GLY A 154 21.10 1.18 5.47
N LEU A 155 21.05 1.12 4.14
CA LEU A 155 22.16 1.47 3.26
C LEU A 155 22.51 2.97 3.30
N GLU A 156 21.51 3.86 3.37
CA GLU A 156 21.71 5.32 3.43
C GLU A 156 22.32 5.74 4.78
N GLN A 157 21.82 5.17 5.88
CA GLN A 157 22.21 5.53 7.26
C GLN A 157 23.32 4.65 7.84
N LYS A 158 23.80 3.64 7.10
CA LYS A 158 24.80 2.65 7.54
C LYS A 158 24.40 1.92 8.83
N ILE A 159 23.14 1.53 8.91
CA ILE A 159 22.56 0.76 10.03
C ILE A 159 21.95 -0.53 9.50
N ASP A 160 21.80 -1.53 10.37
CA ASP A 160 21.20 -2.81 10.02
C ASP A 160 19.74 -2.63 9.51
N PRO A 161 19.43 -3.07 8.27
CA PRO A 161 18.08 -3.03 7.72
C PRO A 161 17.03 -3.75 8.56
N PHE A 162 17.40 -4.87 9.21
CA PHE A 162 16.43 -5.61 10.03
C PHE A 162 16.03 -4.79 11.25
N ARG A 163 17.00 -4.15 11.92
CA ARG A 163 16.72 -3.19 12.98
C ARG A 163 15.81 -2.05 12.53
N VAL A 164 16.04 -1.47 11.35
CA VAL A 164 15.16 -0.42 10.79
C VAL A 164 13.74 -0.93 10.61
N TRP A 165 13.59 -2.14 10.05
CA TRP A 165 12.30 -2.76 9.82
C TRP A 165 11.56 -3.03 11.13
N TYR A 166 12.24 -3.66 12.09
CA TYR A 166 11.67 -4.04 13.37
C TYR A 166 11.24 -2.81 14.18
N GLU A 167 12.09 -1.80 14.32
CA GLU A 167 11.80 -0.63 15.16
C GLU A 167 10.77 0.31 14.50
N LYS A 168 10.79 0.49 13.18
CA LYS A 168 9.97 1.52 12.51
C LYS A 168 8.71 0.98 11.85
N TYR A 169 8.75 -0.24 11.30
CA TYR A 169 7.71 -0.73 10.39
C TYR A 169 6.96 -1.96 10.91
N SER A 170 7.55 -2.81 11.74
CA SER A 170 6.93 -4.07 12.21
C SER A 170 5.52 -3.84 12.79
N TRP A 171 5.35 -2.82 13.62
CA TRP A 171 4.09 -2.50 14.27
C TRP A 171 2.99 -2.06 13.29
N THR A 172 3.35 -1.58 12.10
CA THR A 172 2.40 -1.11 11.09
C THR A 172 1.59 -2.26 10.48
N ILE A 173 2.02 -3.52 10.65
CA ILE A 173 1.26 -4.71 10.23
C ILE A 173 -0.18 -4.71 10.75
N ASN A 174 -0.41 -4.23 11.97
CA ASN A 174 -1.74 -4.14 12.58
C ASN A 174 -2.68 -3.27 11.73
N SER A 175 -2.16 -2.16 11.21
CA SER A 175 -2.92 -1.27 10.34
C SER A 175 -3.11 -1.81 8.93
N GLN A 176 -2.15 -2.61 8.44
CA GLN A 176 -2.27 -3.30 7.17
C GLN A 176 -3.38 -4.37 7.24
N LEU A 177 -3.45 -5.12 8.34
CA LEU A 177 -4.52 -6.09 8.60
C LEU A 177 -5.88 -5.40 8.75
N ALA A 178 -5.94 -4.27 9.46
CA ALA A 178 -7.16 -3.46 9.53
C ALA A 178 -7.61 -3.00 8.13
N GLY A 179 -6.67 -2.57 7.27
CA GLY A 179 -6.94 -2.27 5.86
C GLY A 179 -7.49 -3.47 5.08
N GLY A 180 -6.95 -4.68 5.31
CA GLY A 180 -7.50 -5.92 4.73
C GLY A 180 -8.94 -6.19 5.15
N SER A 181 -9.27 -5.97 6.43
CA SER A 181 -10.66 -6.11 6.91
C SER A 181 -11.63 -5.13 6.25
N LEU A 182 -11.17 -3.90 5.97
CA LEU A 182 -11.95 -2.92 5.22
C LEU A 182 -12.23 -3.40 3.79
N VAL A 183 -11.25 -4.02 3.13
CA VAL A 183 -11.42 -4.57 1.78
C VAL A 183 -12.47 -5.68 1.76
N ILE A 184 -12.47 -6.57 2.78
CA ILE A 184 -13.50 -7.60 2.93
C ILE A 184 -14.87 -6.95 3.08
N LEU A 185 -15.02 -5.96 3.98
CA LEU A 185 -16.26 -5.24 4.19
C LEU A 185 -16.76 -4.56 2.90
N ILE A 186 -15.86 -3.90 2.17
CA ILE A 186 -16.20 -3.26 0.89
C ILE A 186 -16.65 -4.30 -0.13
N GLY A 187 -15.92 -5.40 -0.28
CA GLY A 187 -16.27 -6.45 -1.24
C GLY A 187 -17.62 -7.11 -0.94
N MET A 188 -17.94 -7.35 0.33
CA MET A 188 -19.24 -7.91 0.75
C MET A 188 -20.38 -6.94 0.47
N LEU A 189 -20.25 -5.68 0.88
CA LEU A 189 -21.31 -4.69 0.72
C LEU A 189 -21.49 -4.25 -0.74
N ARG A 190 -20.43 -4.29 -1.56
CA ARG A 190 -20.48 -3.86 -2.96
C ARG A 190 -21.52 -4.64 -3.77
N GLN A 191 -21.78 -5.90 -3.44
CA GLN A 191 -22.79 -6.71 -4.12
C GLN A 191 -24.23 -6.22 -3.87
N HIS A 192 -24.47 -5.46 -2.80
CA HIS A 192 -25.81 -4.98 -2.41
C HIS A 192 -25.99 -3.47 -2.63
N TYR A 193 -24.94 -2.68 -2.40
CA TYR A 193 -25.00 -1.22 -2.44
C TYR A 193 -24.18 -0.61 -3.59
N GLY A 194 -23.54 -1.45 -4.42
CA GLY A 194 -22.76 -1.01 -5.58
C GLY A 194 -21.57 -0.12 -5.23
N VAL A 195 -21.32 0.88 -6.07
CA VAL A 195 -20.15 1.77 -6.00
C VAL A 195 -20.14 2.68 -4.75
N GLN A 196 -21.30 2.92 -4.14
CA GLN A 196 -21.43 3.82 -2.99
C GLN A 196 -20.65 3.33 -1.76
N VAL A 197 -20.34 2.04 -1.69
CA VAL A 197 -19.60 1.42 -0.59
C VAL A 197 -18.17 1.97 -0.47
N PHE A 198 -17.57 2.44 -1.55
CA PHE A 198 -16.23 3.04 -1.50
C PHE A 198 -16.18 4.33 -0.66
N PHE A 199 -17.32 4.96 -0.37
CA PHE A 199 -17.36 6.08 0.58
C PHE A 199 -17.00 5.67 2.01
N LEU A 200 -17.07 4.37 2.37
CA LEU A 200 -16.60 3.86 3.66
C LEU A 200 -15.07 4.01 3.84
N VAL A 201 -14.33 4.22 2.75
CA VAL A 201 -12.90 4.49 2.86
C VAL A 201 -12.62 5.87 3.46
N VAL A 202 -13.53 6.84 3.28
CA VAL A 202 -13.39 8.19 3.84
C VAL A 202 -13.35 8.17 5.37
N PRO A 203 -14.34 7.63 6.10
CA PRO A 203 -14.29 7.55 7.56
C PRO A 203 -13.14 6.66 8.05
N PHE A 204 -12.75 5.60 7.30
CA PHE A 204 -11.59 4.79 7.65
C PHE A 204 -10.28 5.61 7.62
N CYS A 205 -10.08 6.41 6.56
CA CYS A 205 -8.93 7.30 6.44
C CYS A 205 -8.91 8.37 7.55
N ILE A 206 -10.06 8.97 7.86
CA ILE A 206 -10.22 9.95 8.93
C ILE A 206 -9.92 9.31 10.29
N MET A 207 -10.49 8.14 10.58
CA MET A 207 -10.28 7.43 11.84
C MET A 207 -8.82 7.02 12.01
N SER A 208 -8.19 6.49 10.95
CA SER A 208 -6.76 6.19 10.93
C SER A 208 -5.95 7.45 11.24
N TYR A 209 -6.23 8.57 10.57
CA TYR A 209 -5.59 9.86 10.83
C TYR A 209 -5.68 10.28 12.30
N HIS A 210 -6.88 10.24 12.87
CA HIS A 210 -7.10 10.66 14.26
C HIS A 210 -6.49 9.69 15.28
N PHE A 211 -6.58 8.38 15.04
CA PHE A 211 -5.96 7.36 15.88
C PHE A 211 -4.46 7.61 15.98
N TYR A 212 -3.80 7.76 14.83
CA TYR A 212 -2.37 8.02 14.77
C TYR A 212 -1.96 9.33 15.43
N LYS A 213 -2.71 10.40 15.17
CA LYS A 213 -2.48 11.70 15.81
C LYS A 213 -2.67 11.65 17.34
N ALA A 214 -3.58 10.84 17.86
CA ALA A 214 -3.85 10.77 19.30
C ALA A 214 -2.83 9.93 20.08
N TYR A 215 -2.33 8.84 19.49
CA TYR A 215 -1.50 7.86 20.18
C TYR A 215 0.01 8.13 20.08
N PHE A 216 0.50 8.63 18.95
CA PHE A 216 1.95 8.78 18.74
C PHE A 216 2.60 9.96 19.48
N PRO A 217 1.93 11.11 19.72
CA PRO A 217 2.48 12.14 20.61
C PRO A 217 2.62 11.68 22.07
N ARG A 218 1.80 10.72 22.51
CA ARG A 218 1.75 10.25 23.90
C ARG A 218 2.72 9.10 24.19
N ALA A 219 3.04 8.27 23.20
CA ALA A 219 4.04 7.21 23.34
C ALA A 219 5.45 7.77 23.62
N VAL A 220 5.80 8.92 23.02
CA VAL A 220 7.09 9.60 23.23
C VAL A 220 7.20 10.22 24.63
N GLN A 221 6.11 10.72 25.20
CA GLN A 221 6.11 11.30 26.56
C GLN A 221 6.27 10.26 27.67
N LYS A 222 5.85 9.02 27.45
CA LYS A 222 6.07 7.92 28.42
C LYS A 222 7.50 7.35 28.36
N ALA A 223 8.10 7.28 27.17
CA ALA A 223 9.47 6.77 26.99
C ALA A 223 10.56 7.70 27.55
N HIS A 224 10.28 9.00 27.73
CA HIS A 224 11.22 9.96 28.32
C HIS A 224 11.11 10.06 29.87
N LYS A 225 10.20 9.30 30.49
CA LYS A 225 9.92 9.34 31.93
C LYS A 225 10.24 8.03 32.66
N THR A 226 10.90 7.10 31.99
CA THR A 226 11.42 5.83 32.53
C THR A 226 12.90 5.75 32.25
#